data_AF-A0A0D2ZR05-F1
#
_entry.id   AF-A0A0D2ZR05-F1
#
_cell.length_a   1.000
_cell.length_b   1.000
_cell.length_c   1.000
_cell.angle_alpha   90.00
_cell.angle_beta   90.00
_cell.angle_gamma   90.00
#
_symmetry.space_group_name_H-M   'P 1'
#
loop_
_entity.id
_entity.type
_entity.pdbx_description
1 polymer ?
#
loop_
_entity_poly.entity_id
_entity_poly.type
_entity_poly.pdbx_seq_one_letter_code
_entity_poly.pdbx_strand_id
1 'polypeptide(L)' 'MGQGNKNKKDTCPIYLDNQKPESCQDKSACLSACKKKTEGSGMQEITTGCISGNKCACYVPCPK' A
#
# COMPACT_ATOMS: atom_id res chain seq x y z
N MET A 1 -1.91 -28.70 -3.34
CA MET A 1 -2.49 -27.38 -3.64
C MET A 1 -1.44 -26.32 -3.32
N GLY A 2 -0.58 -25.99 -4.29
CA GLY A 2 0.58 -25.13 -4.07
C GLY A 2 0.21 -23.66 -4.13
N GLN A 3 0.24 -23.00 -2.97
CA GLN A 3 0.30 -21.54 -2.87
C GLN A 3 1.55 -21.04 -3.61
N GLY A 4 1.35 -20.31 -4.68
CA GLY A 4 2.43 -19.72 -5.46
C GLY A 4 1.82 -18.70 -6.39
N ASN A 5 1.28 -17.62 -5.81
CA ASN A 5 0.73 -16.50 -6.55
C ASN A 5 1.89 -15.80 -7.27
N LYS A 6 2.26 -16.38 -8.42
CA LYS A 6 3.16 -15.85 -9.44
C LYS A 6 2.51 -14.59 -9.99
N ASN A 7 2.73 -13.46 -9.31
CA ASN A 7 2.60 -12.09 -9.81
C ASN A 7 3.10 -11.09 -8.75
N LYS A 8 4.14 -11.46 -8.00
CA LYS A 8 4.84 -10.56 -7.08
C LYS A 8 5.73 -9.62 -7.90
N LYS A 9 5.11 -8.81 -8.78
CA LYS A 9 5.76 -7.68 -9.44
C LYS A 9 6.33 -6.82 -8.32
N ASP A 10 7.66 -6.78 -8.18
CA ASP A 10 8.52 -5.92 -7.35
C ASP A 10 7.85 -4.92 -6.39
N THR A 11 6.81 -5.29 -5.64
CA THR A 11 6.02 -4.34 -4.86
C THR A 11 5.88 -4.83 -3.44
N CYS A 12 6.28 -3.97 -2.52
CA CYS A 12 6.31 -4.21 -1.10
C CYS A 12 5.11 -3.51 -0.47
N PRO A 13 4.30 -4.23 0.34
CA PRO A 13 3.24 -3.60 1.09
C PRO A 13 3.85 -2.75 2.21
N ILE A 14 3.49 -1.47 2.25
CA ILE A 14 3.75 -0.58 3.38
C ILE A 14 2.41 -0.36 4.09
N TYR A 15 2.36 -0.78 5.34
CA TYR A 15 1.24 -0.52 6.22
C TYR A 15 1.40 0.88 6.83
N LEU A 16 0.34 1.67 6.79
CA LEU A 16 0.27 2.94 7.51
C LEU A 16 -0.18 2.65 8.94
N ASP A 17 0.51 3.24 9.91
CA ASP A 17 0.12 3.20 11.32
C ASP A 17 -1.03 4.18 11.59
N ASN A 18 -1.82 3.91 12.63
CA ASN A 18 -2.96 4.77 13.05
C ASN A 18 -4.01 5.06 11.97
N GLN A 19 -4.25 4.11 11.06
CA GLN A 19 -5.34 4.24 10.11
C GLN A 19 -6.69 4.09 10.79
N LYS A 20 -7.62 4.97 10.44
CA LYS A 20 -9.03 4.78 10.80
C LYS A 20 -9.55 3.51 10.12
N PRO A 21 -10.37 2.69 10.80
CA PRO A 21 -11.21 1.74 10.09
C PRO A 21 -12.00 2.53 9.02
N GLU A 22 -12.18 1.96 7.82
CA GLU A 22 -12.77 2.64 6.64
C GLU A 22 -11.83 3.55 5.83
N SER A 23 -10.58 3.73 6.25
CA SER A 23 -9.63 4.56 5.48
C SER A 23 -9.36 4.03 4.07
N CYS A 24 -9.72 2.78 3.76
CA CYS A 24 -9.65 2.26 2.40
C CYS A 24 -10.86 2.56 1.50
N GLN A 25 -12.03 2.87 2.07
CA GLN A 25 -13.15 3.40 1.27
C GLN A 25 -12.79 4.75 0.66
N ASP A 26 -12.01 5.54 1.39
CA ASP A 26 -11.42 6.77 0.88
C ASP A 26 -10.08 6.50 0.17
N LYS A 27 -10.17 6.02 -1.08
CA LYS A 27 -8.99 5.74 -1.91
C LYS A 27 -8.06 6.95 -2.06
N SER A 28 -8.63 8.16 -2.08
CA SER A 28 -7.86 9.41 -2.23
C SER A 28 -7.03 9.71 -0.98
N ALA A 29 -7.64 9.66 0.21
CA ALA A 29 -6.96 9.84 1.49
C ALA A 29 -5.92 8.74 1.72
N CYS A 30 -6.27 7.49 1.38
CA CYS A 30 -5.34 6.36 1.40
C CYS A 30 -4.11 6.60 0.50
N LEU A 31 -4.31 7.00 -0.76
CA LEU A 31 -3.21 7.33 -1.68
C LEU A 31 -2.37 8.51 -1.18
N SER A 32 -3.02 9.56 -0.66
CA SER A 32 -2.35 10.73 -0.11
C SER A 32 -1.48 10.37 1.11
N ALA A 33 -2.00 9.53 2.02
CA ALA A 33 -1.25 9.06 3.18
C ALA A 33 -0.07 8.16 2.77
N CYS A 34 -0.27 7.29 1.77
CA CYS A 34 0.80 6.50 1.20
C CYS A 34 1.89 7.37 0.60
N LYS A 35 1.52 8.36 -0.24
CA LYS A 35 2.44 9.34 -0.83
C LYS A 35 3.24 10.06 0.23
N LYS A 36 2.59 10.56 1.29
CA LYS A 36 3.28 11.23 2.41
C LYS A 36 4.30 10.33 3.10
N LYS A 37 3.97 9.06 3.36
CA LYS A 37 4.91 8.13 4.00
C LYS A 37 6.12 7.82 3.11
N THR A 38 5.92 7.84 1.79
CA THR A 38 6.97 7.58 0.79
C THR A 38 7.63 8.85 0.25
N GLU A 39 7.23 10.03 0.74
CA GLU A 39 7.62 11.35 0.22
C GLU A 39 9.14 11.62 0.36
N GLY A 40 9.87 10.79 1.11
CA GLY A 40 11.34 10.82 1.19
C GLY A 40 12.06 9.67 0.49
N SER A 41 11.33 8.69 -0.05
CA SER A 41 11.91 7.48 -0.64
C SER A 41 12.14 7.60 -2.16
N GLY A 42 11.74 8.71 -2.79
CA GLY A 42 11.86 8.90 -4.24
C GLY A 42 10.96 7.97 -5.08
N MET A 43 10.00 7.29 -4.44
CA MET A 43 9.10 6.34 -5.09
C MET A 43 7.99 7.10 -5.84
N GLN A 44 7.97 6.99 -7.17
CA GLN A 44 6.95 7.62 -8.01
C GLN A 44 5.73 6.72 -8.23
N GLU A 45 5.92 5.40 -8.25
CA GLU A 45 4.86 4.42 -8.44
C GLU A 45 4.35 3.92 -7.08
N ILE A 46 3.31 4.56 -6.58
CA ILE A 46 2.62 4.17 -5.35
C ILE A 46 1.20 3.78 -5.71
N THR A 47 0.86 2.52 -5.43
CA THR A 47 -0.49 2.00 -5.58
C THR A 47 -1.09 1.81 -4.20
N THR A 48 -2.41 1.81 -4.10
CA THR A 48 -3.09 1.52 -2.83
C THR A 48 -4.09 0.40 -2.98
N GLY A 49 -4.29 -0.36 -1.91
CA GLY A 49 -5.30 -1.41 -1.86
C GLY A 49 -5.86 -1.60 -0.46
N CYS A 50 -7.01 -2.27 -0.39
CA CYS A 50 -7.66 -2.57 0.88
C CYS A 50 -7.17 -3.91 1.40
N ILE A 51 -6.86 -3.93 2.69
CA ILE A 51 -6.59 -5.15 3.44
C ILE A 51 -7.71 -5.42 4.43
N SER A 52 -7.66 -6.59 5.05
CA SER A 52 -8.67 -7.02 6.02
C SER A 52 -8.89 -5.97 7.11
N GLY A 53 -10.16 -5.67 7.40
CA GLY A 53 -10.58 -4.62 8.34
C GLY A 53 -10.72 -3.21 7.75
N ASN A 54 -10.93 -3.08 6.43
CA ASN A 54 -11.04 -1.81 5.69
C ASN A 54 -9.87 -0.85 5.93
N LYS A 55 -8.70 -1.40 6.25
CA LYS A 55 -7.45 -0.64 6.37
C LYS A 55 -6.82 -0.51 4.99
N CYS A 56 -6.16 0.61 4.76
CA CYS A 56 -5.46 0.87 3.52
C CYS A 56 -4.02 0.32 3.61
N ALA A 57 -3.54 -0.25 2.51
CA ALA A 57 -2.17 -0.68 2.34
C ALA A 57 -1.59 0.00 1.10
N CYS A 58 -0.36 0.48 1.23
CA CYS A 58 0.38 1.07 0.13
C CYS A 58 1.20 -0.05 -0.53
N TYR A 59 1.25 -0.09 -1.85
CA TYR A 59 2.10 -0.98 -2.60
C TYR A 59 3.08 -0.12 -3.38
N VAL A 60 4.35 -0.23 -3.03
CA VAL A 60 5.45 0.55 -3.62
C VAL A 60 6.48 -0.39 -4.19
N PRO A 61 7.32 0.03 -5.15
CA PRO A 61 8.43 -0.79 -5.59
C PRO A 61 9.32 -1.21 -4.42
N CYS A 62 9.59 -2.51 -4.27
CA CYS A 62 10.52 -3.01 -3.28
C CYS A 62 11.92 -2.42 -3.57
N PRO A 63 12.63 -1.89 -2.57
CA PRO A 63 14.05 -1.56 -2.75
C PRO A 63 14.82 -2.83 -3.13
N LYS A 64 15.75 -2.69 -4.08
CA LYS A 64 16.64 -3.77 -4.53
C LYS A 64 17.72 -4.08 -3.50
#